data_AF-A0A165D1J4-F1
#
_entry.id   AF-A0A165D1J4-F1
#
_cell.length_a   1.000
_cell.length_b   1.000
_cell.length_c   1.000
_cell.angle_alpha   90.00
_cell.angle_beta   90.00
_cell.angle_gamma   90.00
#
_symmetry.space_group_name_H-M   'P 1'
#
loop_
_entity.id
_entity.type
_entity.pdbx_description
1 polymer ?
#
loop_
_entity_poly.entity_id
_entity_poly.type
_entity_poly.pdbx_seq_one_letter_code
_entity_poly.pdbx_strand_id
1 'polypeptide(L)'
;MPTADIFKRIAKNDMGNLDAADPRDWVPFYKLDGLHTNMRDKGAHASELQGSYLFAWTSGEGQGAGNVLPAAQMDDPYVRERQHILLYDIGHLVPIALEASLSKLEYSLLEFRGLHGNMISFGHETNFFATSLQMNISFIRSGVADGRSVIKSLGSVTGYDHVDPHDCLCGCYTVLLCSLPPGSDISSSCFSKGRAYTHSAEKLEGIRTEYSNVYVAALVFKGRHLRGGLVPRTFWQQATSAEGTKEVSVHVGFVVYPNGPAVDHTGTMSVRPRNGFTMSAHLEEHRVHQRNIFQAGLSIFGTRRNMIPWLAREHTVSSYNMYETRRPHKSYIVRSP
;
A
#
# COMPACT_ATOMS: atom_id res chain seq x y z
N MET A 1 -2.33 18.45 -11.55
CA MET A 1 -3.54 17.66 -11.85
C MET A 1 -4.48 17.80 -10.66
N PRO A 2 -5.78 18.09 -10.86
CA PRO A 2 -6.73 18.13 -9.77
C PRO A 2 -6.81 16.79 -9.01
N THR A 3 -6.88 16.82 -7.68
CA THR A 3 -6.95 15.63 -6.82
C THR A 3 -8.13 14.72 -7.17
N ALA A 4 -9.28 15.32 -7.52
CA ALA A 4 -10.47 14.59 -7.95
C ALA A 4 -10.23 13.73 -9.21
N ASP A 5 -9.38 14.19 -10.14
CA ASP A 5 -9.05 13.43 -11.34
C ASP A 5 -8.19 12.21 -11.00
N ILE A 6 -7.26 12.36 -10.05
CA ILE A 6 -6.44 11.24 -9.55
C ILE A 6 -7.35 10.17 -8.93
N PHE A 7 -8.28 10.56 -8.05
CA PHE A 7 -9.23 9.61 -7.47
C PHE A 7 -10.12 8.91 -8.50
N LYS A 8 -10.60 9.64 -9.52
CA LYS A 8 -11.37 9.04 -10.61
C LYS A 8 -10.55 8.01 -11.39
N ARG A 9 -9.27 8.27 -11.67
CA ARG A 9 -8.41 7.29 -12.35
C ARG A 9 -8.12 6.08 -11.48
N ILE A 10 -7.82 6.26 -10.19
CA ILE A 10 -7.66 5.14 -9.25
C ILE A 10 -8.95 4.31 -9.23
N ALA A 11 -10.12 4.94 -9.09
CA ALA A 11 -11.39 4.23 -9.05
C ALA A 11 -11.72 3.50 -10.36
N LYS A 12 -11.49 4.12 -11.52
CA LYS A 12 -11.66 3.46 -12.84
C LYS A 12 -10.73 2.26 -12.99
N ASN A 13 -9.49 2.40 -12.53
CA ASN A 13 -8.52 1.33 -12.62
C ASN A 13 -8.82 0.22 -11.61
N ASP A 14 -9.20 0.53 -10.37
CA ASP A 14 -9.40 -0.49 -9.34
C ASP A 14 -10.78 -1.15 -9.40
N MET A 15 -11.83 -0.36 -9.59
CA MET A 15 -13.23 -0.81 -9.55
C MET A 15 -13.80 -1.15 -10.93
N GLY A 16 -12.97 -1.05 -11.97
CA GLY A 16 -13.38 -1.24 -13.36
C GLY A 16 -13.93 0.04 -13.99
N ASN A 17 -13.84 0.10 -15.32
CA ASN A 17 -14.29 1.23 -16.12
C ASN A 17 -15.23 0.74 -17.23
N LEU A 18 -16.53 0.73 -16.96
CA LEU A 18 -17.55 0.26 -17.91
C LEU A 18 -17.60 1.06 -19.22
N ASP A 19 -17.03 2.27 -19.23
CA ASP A 19 -16.97 3.15 -20.40
C ASP A 19 -15.62 3.05 -21.13
N ALA A 20 -14.74 2.12 -20.74
CA ALA A 20 -13.45 1.94 -21.40
C ALA A 20 -13.61 1.34 -22.81
N ALA A 21 -12.73 1.75 -23.72
CA ALA A 21 -12.69 1.20 -25.07
C ALA A 21 -12.21 -0.26 -25.08
N ASP A 22 -11.32 -0.64 -24.15
CA ASP A 22 -10.86 -2.01 -23.99
C ASP A 22 -11.78 -2.77 -23.01
N PRO A 23 -12.44 -3.87 -23.42
CA PRO A 23 -13.29 -4.65 -22.54
C PRO A 23 -12.57 -5.24 -21.32
N ARG A 24 -11.25 -5.40 -21.39
CA ARG A 24 -10.45 -5.88 -20.24
C ARG A 24 -10.45 -4.86 -19.09
N ASP A 25 -10.60 -3.57 -19.38
CA ASP A 25 -10.63 -2.50 -18.39
C ASP A 25 -11.99 -2.42 -17.66
N TRP A 26 -13.02 -3.10 -18.18
CA TRP A 26 -14.33 -3.20 -17.52
C TRP A 26 -14.24 -4.02 -16.23
N VAL A 27 -13.28 -4.95 -16.20
CA VAL A 27 -13.05 -5.84 -15.05
C VAL A 27 -12.30 -5.06 -13.95
N PRO A 28 -12.81 -5.07 -12.70
CA PRO A 28 -12.11 -4.51 -11.55
C PRO A 28 -10.72 -5.14 -11.38
N PHE A 29 -9.74 -4.35 -10.95
CA PHE A 29 -8.36 -4.80 -10.80
C PHE A 29 -8.25 -5.97 -9.81
N TYR A 30 -9.01 -5.91 -8.71
CA TYR A 30 -9.06 -6.99 -7.71
C TYR A 30 -9.69 -8.31 -8.21
N LYS A 31 -10.36 -8.30 -9.38
CA LYS A 31 -10.92 -9.50 -10.03
C LYS A 31 -10.01 -10.09 -11.10
N LEU A 32 -8.83 -9.50 -11.34
CA LEU A 32 -7.88 -10.04 -12.32
C LEU A 32 -7.25 -11.32 -11.78
N ASP A 33 -7.19 -12.36 -12.61
CA ASP A 33 -6.64 -13.67 -12.25
C ASP A 33 -5.15 -13.56 -11.89
N GLY A 34 -4.72 -14.26 -10.84
CA GLY A 34 -3.31 -14.35 -10.46
C GLY A 34 -2.85 -13.41 -9.36
N LEU A 35 -3.74 -12.61 -8.77
CA LEU A 35 -3.43 -11.88 -7.54
C LEU A 35 -3.24 -12.85 -6.37
N HIS A 36 -2.19 -12.63 -5.59
CA HIS A 36 -1.84 -13.46 -4.45
C HIS A 36 -1.97 -12.68 -3.14
N THR A 37 -2.74 -13.24 -2.21
CA THR A 37 -2.87 -12.67 -0.87
C THR A 37 -1.52 -12.63 -0.17
N ASN A 38 -1.34 -11.61 0.64
CA ASN A 38 -0.20 -11.43 1.51
C ASN A 38 -0.14 -12.64 2.47
N MET A 39 1.03 -13.24 2.65
CA MET A 39 1.20 -14.37 3.59
C MET A 39 0.81 -14.02 5.04
N ARG A 40 0.80 -12.72 5.38
CA ARG A 40 0.36 -12.20 6.69
C ARG A 40 -1.15 -12.12 6.82
N ASP A 41 -1.89 -12.32 5.74
CA ASP A 41 -3.34 -12.34 5.75
C ASP A 41 -3.82 -13.65 6.38
N LYS A 42 -4.29 -13.55 7.62
CA LYS A 42 -4.77 -14.69 8.43
C LYS A 42 -6.29 -14.70 8.56
N GLY A 43 -6.99 -13.90 7.75
CA GLY A 43 -8.43 -13.75 7.81
C GLY A 43 -9.17 -15.01 7.38
N ALA A 44 -10.34 -15.25 7.97
CA ALA A 44 -11.29 -16.23 7.44
C ALA A 44 -12.12 -15.55 6.34
N HIS A 45 -11.56 -15.53 5.14
CA HIS A 45 -12.17 -14.86 3.99
C HIS A 45 -13.38 -15.63 3.49
N ALA A 46 -14.45 -14.90 3.15
CA ALA A 46 -15.68 -15.50 2.67
C ALA A 46 -15.72 -15.64 1.13
N SER A 47 -14.65 -15.19 0.46
CA SER A 47 -14.38 -15.27 -0.98
C SER A 47 -12.86 -15.25 -1.18
N GLU A 48 -12.36 -15.90 -2.22
CA GLU A 48 -10.93 -15.90 -2.60
C GLU A 48 -10.42 -14.53 -3.04
N LEU A 49 -11.34 -13.62 -3.37
CA LEU A 49 -11.05 -12.22 -3.74
C LEU A 49 -10.93 -11.29 -2.52
N GLN A 50 -11.27 -11.76 -1.32
CA GLN A 50 -11.12 -10.97 -0.10
C GLN A 50 -9.74 -11.20 0.48
N GLY A 51 -9.15 -10.14 1.01
CA GLY A 51 -7.87 -10.22 1.67
C GLY A 51 -7.01 -8.98 1.50
N SER A 52 -5.75 -9.12 1.89
CA SER A 52 -4.71 -8.11 1.80
C SER A 52 -3.71 -8.48 0.71
N TYR A 53 -3.40 -7.58 -0.21
CA TYR A 53 -2.51 -7.81 -1.36
C TYR A 53 -1.43 -6.72 -1.41
N LEU A 54 -0.17 -7.08 -1.68
CA LEU A 54 0.95 -6.13 -1.67
C LEU A 54 1.37 -5.76 -3.10
N PHE A 55 1.55 -4.47 -3.39
CA PHE A 55 1.82 -4.00 -4.77
C PHE A 55 3.13 -3.22 -4.96
N ALA A 56 3.74 -2.72 -3.89
CA ALA A 56 4.97 -1.93 -3.96
C ALA A 56 6.15 -2.65 -3.31
N TRP A 57 6.96 -1.97 -2.50
CA TRP A 57 8.05 -2.61 -1.76
C TRP A 57 7.49 -3.33 -0.53
N THR A 58 8.03 -4.51 -0.21
CA THR A 58 7.67 -5.27 1.00
C THR A 58 8.92 -5.85 1.66
N SER A 59 8.78 -6.35 2.89
CA SER A 59 9.83 -7.11 3.58
C SER A 59 9.56 -8.60 3.47
N GLY A 60 10.53 -9.36 2.97
CA GLY A 60 10.51 -10.81 3.03
C GLY A 60 10.54 -11.34 4.45
N GLU A 61 9.79 -12.39 4.72
CA GLU A 61 9.78 -13.09 6.01
C GLU A 61 10.96 -14.07 6.13
N GLY A 62 11.39 -14.35 7.36
CA GLY A 62 12.43 -15.35 7.65
C GLY A 62 13.89 -14.91 7.40
N GLN A 63 14.14 -13.63 7.08
CA GLN A 63 15.49 -13.13 6.73
C GLN A 63 15.93 -11.96 7.64
N GLY A 64 16.17 -12.24 8.92
CA GLY A 64 16.75 -11.27 9.86
C GLY A 64 15.95 -9.96 9.98
N ALA A 65 16.64 -8.81 9.94
CA ALA A 65 16.05 -7.46 9.99
C ALA A 65 15.13 -7.10 8.79
N GLY A 66 14.77 -8.08 7.96
CA GLY A 66 13.90 -7.95 6.79
C GLY A 66 14.70 -7.74 5.51
N ASN A 67 14.38 -8.48 4.46
CA ASN A 67 14.89 -8.22 3.11
C ASN A 67 13.86 -7.41 2.33
N VAL A 68 14.19 -6.17 1.95
CA VAL A 68 13.31 -5.32 1.14
C VAL A 68 13.33 -5.80 -0.30
N LEU A 69 12.15 -6.15 -0.81
CA LEU A 69 11.96 -6.73 -2.12
C LEU A 69 10.67 -6.22 -2.77
N PRO A 70 10.59 -6.20 -4.10
CA PRO A 70 9.37 -5.88 -4.82
C PRO A 70 8.26 -6.90 -4.55
N ALA A 71 7.06 -6.43 -4.23
CA ALA A 71 5.85 -7.26 -4.18
C ALA A 71 5.39 -7.57 -5.61
N ALA A 72 6.03 -8.57 -6.22
CA ALA A 72 5.62 -9.09 -7.51
C ALA A 72 4.34 -9.89 -7.34
N GLN A 73 3.23 -9.38 -7.88
CA GLN A 73 1.95 -10.08 -7.91
C GLN A 73 1.88 -10.98 -9.14
N MET A 74 2.17 -10.44 -10.34
CA MET A 74 1.98 -11.17 -11.60
C MET A 74 3.03 -10.84 -12.68
N ASP A 75 3.20 -11.78 -13.62
CA ASP A 75 4.02 -11.63 -14.84
C ASP A 75 3.23 -11.14 -16.06
N ASP A 76 1.89 -11.14 -16.01
CA ASP A 76 1.04 -10.67 -17.10
C ASP A 76 1.31 -9.18 -17.43
N PRO A 77 1.67 -8.83 -18.68
CA PRO A 77 2.00 -7.45 -19.05
C PRO A 77 0.85 -6.46 -18.86
N TYR A 78 -0.40 -6.88 -19.08
CA TYR A 78 -1.56 -6.01 -18.95
C TYR A 78 -1.85 -5.72 -17.48
N VAL A 79 -1.81 -6.72 -16.59
CA VAL A 79 -1.97 -6.50 -15.15
C VAL A 79 -0.83 -5.68 -14.59
N ARG A 80 0.41 -5.88 -15.07
CA ARG A 80 1.56 -5.05 -14.68
C ARG A 80 1.39 -3.59 -15.07
N GLU A 81 0.78 -3.31 -16.22
CA GLU A 81 0.49 -1.93 -16.63
C GLU A 81 -0.59 -1.29 -15.74
N ARG A 82 -1.66 -2.03 -15.42
CA ARG A 82 -2.67 -1.53 -14.47
C ARG A 82 -2.11 -1.33 -13.07
N GLN A 83 -1.24 -2.24 -12.60
CA GLN A 83 -0.50 -2.07 -11.34
C GLN A 83 0.40 -0.82 -11.39
N HIS A 84 1.11 -0.58 -12.50
CA HIS A 84 1.91 0.62 -12.69
C HIS A 84 1.04 1.87 -12.53
N ILE A 85 -0.06 1.97 -13.27
CA ILE A 85 -0.97 3.12 -13.25
C ILE A 85 -1.47 3.36 -11.82
N LEU A 86 -1.87 2.30 -11.12
CA LEU A 86 -2.33 2.36 -9.74
C LEU A 86 -1.25 2.90 -8.79
N LEU A 87 -0.02 2.37 -8.90
CA LEU A 87 1.12 2.82 -8.10
C LEU A 87 1.49 4.27 -8.40
N TYR A 88 1.50 4.67 -9.67
CA TYR A 88 1.78 6.04 -10.10
C TYR A 88 0.76 7.02 -9.52
N ASP A 89 -0.53 6.72 -9.66
CA ASP A 89 -1.61 7.59 -9.20
C ASP A 89 -1.66 7.71 -7.68
N ILE A 90 -1.53 6.59 -6.97
CA ILE A 90 -1.47 6.60 -5.50
C ILE A 90 -0.18 7.29 -5.04
N GLY A 91 0.96 7.00 -5.67
CA GLY A 91 2.23 7.65 -5.36
C GLY A 91 2.17 9.17 -5.53
N HIS A 92 1.47 9.65 -6.56
CA HIS A 92 1.24 11.08 -6.76
C HIS A 92 0.32 11.68 -5.70
N LEU A 93 -0.68 10.93 -5.24
CA LEU A 93 -1.64 11.38 -4.23
C LEU A 93 -1.05 11.50 -2.82
N VAL A 94 -0.10 10.63 -2.45
CA VAL A 94 0.54 10.61 -1.13
C VAL A 94 1.03 11.98 -0.66
N PRO A 95 1.92 12.69 -1.37
CA PRO A 95 2.41 14.00 -0.93
C PRO A 95 1.30 15.04 -0.81
N ILE A 96 0.30 15.00 -1.71
CA ILE A 96 -0.84 15.93 -1.70
C ILE A 96 -1.68 15.72 -0.43
N ALA A 97 -1.98 14.47 -0.10
CA ALA A 97 -2.78 14.15 1.08
C ALA A 97 -2.04 14.46 2.39
N LEU A 98 -0.73 14.18 2.45
CA LEU A 98 0.10 14.51 3.61
C LEU A 98 0.22 16.03 3.81
N GLU A 99 0.44 16.80 2.74
CA GLU A 99 0.55 18.26 2.82
C GLU A 99 -0.74 18.91 3.30
N ALA A 100 -1.89 18.41 2.82
CA ALA A 100 -3.19 18.91 3.22
C ALA A 100 -3.57 18.55 4.68
N SER A 101 -3.03 17.44 5.22
CA SER A 101 -3.47 16.89 6.50
C SER A 101 -2.52 17.15 7.67
N LEU A 102 -1.23 17.36 7.39
CA LEU A 102 -0.22 17.53 8.44
C LEU A 102 0.10 18.99 8.69
N SER A 103 0.61 19.28 9.90
CA SER A 103 1.23 20.58 10.14
C SER A 103 2.46 20.76 9.23
N LYS A 104 2.81 22.01 8.90
CA LYS A 104 4.00 22.33 8.10
C LYS A 104 5.27 21.68 8.66
N LEU A 105 5.43 21.67 9.99
CA LEU A 105 6.57 21.04 10.65
C LEU A 105 6.58 19.51 10.46
N GLU A 106 5.45 18.84 10.68
CA GLU A 106 5.36 17.38 10.50
C GLU A 106 5.63 16.99 9.04
N TYR A 107 5.05 17.73 8.09
CA TYR A 107 5.30 17.50 6.67
C TYR A 107 6.78 17.66 6.31
N SER A 108 7.41 18.78 6.69
CA SER A 108 8.84 19.03 6.41
C SER A 108 9.77 18.00 7.06
N LEU A 109 9.44 17.49 8.24
CA LEU A 109 10.24 16.42 8.88
C LEU A 109 10.14 15.10 8.12
N LEU A 110 8.95 14.73 7.64
CA LEU A 110 8.78 13.54 6.82
C LEU A 110 9.46 13.69 5.46
N GLU A 111 9.35 14.86 4.83
CA GLU A 111 10.04 15.19 3.58
C GLU A 111 11.55 15.09 3.73
N PHE A 112 12.10 15.74 4.76
CA PHE A 112 13.52 15.69 5.07
C PHE A 112 13.99 14.25 5.23
N ARG A 113 13.26 13.43 5.99
CA ARG A 113 13.60 12.03 6.19
C ARG A 113 13.59 11.23 4.89
N GLY A 114 12.56 11.41 4.06
CA GLY A 114 12.45 10.75 2.76
C GLY A 114 13.60 11.07 1.81
N LEU A 115 13.89 12.36 1.67
CA LEU A 115 14.92 12.87 0.77
C LEU A 115 16.34 12.57 1.28
N HIS A 116 16.61 12.88 2.55
CA HIS A 116 17.93 12.69 3.17
C HIS A 116 18.25 11.21 3.41
N GLY A 117 17.24 10.42 3.75
CA GLY A 117 17.36 8.97 3.92
C GLY A 117 17.44 8.21 2.60
N ASN A 118 17.37 8.87 1.44
CA ASN A 118 17.28 8.22 0.12
C ASN A 118 16.27 7.06 0.11
N MET A 119 15.09 7.28 0.68
CA MET A 119 14.13 6.21 0.88
C MET A 119 13.63 5.66 -0.47
N ILE A 120 13.59 4.32 -0.60
CA ILE A 120 13.07 3.67 -1.80
C ILE A 120 11.55 3.81 -1.87
N SER A 121 11.04 4.51 -2.87
CA SER A 121 9.61 4.80 -3.03
C SER A 121 9.03 4.18 -4.29
N PHE A 122 7.70 4.27 -4.43
CA PHE A 122 6.98 3.71 -5.57
C PHE A 122 6.20 4.77 -6.35
N GLY A 123 5.91 4.45 -7.62
CA GLY A 123 4.95 5.12 -8.46
C GLY A 123 5.37 6.47 -9.03
N HIS A 124 5.55 7.48 -8.18
CA HIS A 124 5.73 8.86 -8.61
C HIS A 124 6.98 9.48 -8.00
N GLU A 125 7.69 10.33 -8.74
CA GLU A 125 8.92 11.01 -8.27
C GLU A 125 8.71 11.92 -7.05
N THR A 126 7.48 12.34 -6.78
CA THR A 126 7.12 13.15 -5.61
C THR A 126 6.77 12.31 -4.39
N ASN A 127 6.64 10.99 -4.54
CA ASN A 127 6.48 10.10 -3.41
C ASN A 127 7.85 9.84 -2.81
N PHE A 128 8.23 10.57 -1.77
CA PHE A 128 9.37 10.25 -0.93
C PHE A 128 8.92 9.97 0.51
N PHE A 129 7.65 9.62 0.70
CA PHE A 129 7.02 9.44 2.02
C PHE A 129 6.68 7.99 2.33
N ALA A 130 6.42 7.18 1.30
CA ALA A 130 6.05 5.80 1.47
C ALA A 130 6.78 4.85 0.53
N THR A 131 6.97 3.63 1.03
CA THR A 131 7.67 2.55 0.32
C THR A 131 6.71 1.45 -0.07
N SER A 132 5.64 1.25 0.70
CA SER A 132 4.74 0.11 0.56
C SER A 132 3.33 0.54 0.23
N LEU A 133 2.66 -0.30 -0.55
CA LEU A 133 1.24 -0.21 -0.88
C LEU A 133 0.63 -1.59 -0.67
N GLN A 134 -0.42 -1.63 0.15
CA GLN A 134 -1.27 -2.79 0.37
C GLN A 134 -2.71 -2.45 -0.05
N MET A 135 -3.35 -3.34 -0.81
CA MET A 135 -4.77 -3.26 -1.14
C MET A 135 -5.53 -4.25 -0.27
N ASN A 136 -6.59 -3.78 0.40
CA ASN A 136 -7.44 -4.57 1.27
C ASN A 136 -8.83 -4.64 0.65
N ILE A 137 -9.28 -5.84 0.26
CA ILE A 137 -10.60 -6.04 -0.34
C ILE A 137 -11.52 -6.74 0.63
N SER A 138 -12.74 -6.20 0.74
CA SER A 138 -13.81 -6.81 1.52
C SER A 138 -15.15 -6.59 0.84
N PHE A 139 -16.01 -7.61 0.90
CA PHE A 139 -17.38 -7.52 0.38
C PHE A 139 -18.38 -7.37 1.52
N ILE A 140 -19.37 -6.50 1.29
CA ILE A 140 -20.56 -6.39 2.12
C ILE A 140 -21.61 -7.33 1.54
N ARG A 141 -22.19 -8.18 2.40
CA ARG A 141 -23.13 -9.22 1.99
C ARG A 141 -24.51 -9.06 2.61
N SER A 142 -25.55 -9.22 1.80
CA SER A 142 -26.96 -9.22 2.21
C SER A 142 -27.23 -10.30 3.26
N GLY A 143 -28.06 -9.99 4.27
CA GLY A 143 -28.48 -10.96 5.29
C GLY A 143 -27.47 -11.21 6.41
N VAL A 144 -26.37 -10.44 6.45
CA VAL A 144 -25.44 -10.41 7.58
C VAL A 144 -25.74 -9.19 8.43
N ALA A 145 -26.23 -9.38 9.67
CA ALA A 145 -26.49 -8.28 10.59
C ALA A 145 -25.22 -7.43 10.81
N ASP A 146 -25.39 -6.10 10.77
CA ASP A 146 -24.45 -5.08 11.26
C ASP A 146 -23.01 -5.12 10.72
N GLY A 147 -22.80 -5.33 9.42
CA GLY A 147 -21.45 -5.23 8.83
C GLY A 147 -20.46 -6.30 9.31
N ARG A 148 -20.94 -7.35 9.99
CA ARG A 148 -20.10 -8.47 10.48
C ARG A 148 -19.39 -9.21 9.34
N SER A 149 -19.78 -9.05 8.08
CA SER A 149 -19.08 -9.64 6.94
C SER A 149 -17.68 -9.06 6.78
N VAL A 150 -17.49 -7.76 6.97
CA VAL A 150 -16.19 -7.09 6.83
C VAL A 150 -15.28 -7.38 8.02
N ILE A 151 -15.84 -7.39 9.24
CA ILE A 151 -15.11 -7.78 10.47
C ILE A 151 -14.63 -9.24 10.36
N LYS A 152 -15.44 -10.13 9.77
CA LYS A 152 -15.03 -11.51 9.51
C LYS A 152 -13.99 -11.60 8.39
N SER A 153 -14.16 -10.83 7.31
CA SER A 153 -13.30 -10.92 6.12
C SER A 153 -11.92 -10.29 6.28
N LEU A 154 -11.81 -9.10 6.87
CA LEU A 154 -10.53 -8.41 7.08
C LEU A 154 -9.93 -8.71 8.47
N GLY A 155 -10.52 -9.70 9.17
CA GLY A 155 -10.16 -10.09 10.51
C GLY A 155 -10.46 -9.03 11.59
N SER A 156 -10.15 -9.40 12.83
CA SER A 156 -10.27 -8.51 13.99
C SER A 156 -9.32 -7.30 13.93
N VAL A 157 -8.39 -7.23 12.98
CA VAL A 157 -7.43 -6.13 12.93
C VAL A 157 -8.11 -4.88 12.38
N THR A 158 -8.78 -4.92 11.23
CA THR A 158 -9.29 -3.69 10.58
C THR A 158 -10.56 -3.12 11.23
N GLY A 159 -11.32 -3.94 11.97
CA GLY A 159 -12.59 -3.56 12.58
C GLY A 159 -12.56 -3.31 14.10
N TYR A 160 -11.43 -3.55 14.77
CA TYR A 160 -11.27 -3.28 16.20
C TYR A 160 -10.21 -2.22 16.45
N ASP A 161 -10.24 -1.65 17.65
CA ASP A 161 -9.17 -0.78 18.12
C ASP A 161 -7.85 -1.57 18.23
N HIS A 162 -6.89 -1.21 17.40
CA HIS A 162 -5.56 -1.80 17.34
C HIS A 162 -4.49 -0.74 17.14
N VAL A 163 -3.24 -1.15 17.30
CA VAL A 163 -2.06 -0.42 16.87
C VAL A 163 -1.31 -1.31 15.89
N ASP A 164 -0.59 -0.72 14.95
CA ASP A 164 0.39 -1.45 14.16
C ASP A 164 1.77 -1.26 14.79
N PRO A 165 2.24 -2.17 15.66
CA PRO A 165 3.50 -1.98 16.38
C PRO A 165 4.72 -2.00 15.45
N HIS A 166 4.56 -2.60 14.27
CA HIS A 166 5.64 -2.76 13.28
C HIS A 166 5.72 -1.60 12.29
N ASP A 167 4.74 -0.70 12.27
CA ASP A 167 4.81 0.49 11.44
C ASP A 167 5.97 1.38 11.88
N CYS A 168 6.52 2.16 10.95
CA CYS A 168 7.49 3.19 11.30
C CYS A 168 6.83 4.22 12.24
N LEU A 169 7.64 4.96 13.00
CA LEU A 169 7.15 6.14 13.74
C LEU A 169 6.67 7.26 12.81
N CYS A 170 7.07 7.19 11.54
CA CYS A 170 6.64 8.09 10.49
C CYS A 170 5.24 7.65 10.03
N GLY A 171 4.30 8.59 9.94
CA GLY A 171 2.88 8.30 9.77
C GLY A 171 2.53 7.37 8.59
N CYS A 172 1.39 6.71 8.70
CA CYS A 172 0.79 5.89 7.66
C CYS A 172 -0.31 6.68 6.95
N TYR A 173 -0.63 6.26 5.73
CA TYR A 173 -1.66 6.88 4.93
C TYR A 173 -2.57 5.78 4.38
N THR A 174 -3.86 6.03 4.24
CA THR A 174 -4.77 5.08 3.61
C THR A 174 -5.75 5.83 2.72
N VAL A 175 -5.86 5.42 1.47
CA VAL A 175 -6.98 5.79 0.61
C VAL A 175 -8.04 4.71 0.74
N LEU A 176 -9.28 5.07 1.02
CA LEU A 176 -10.41 4.15 1.02
C LEU A 176 -11.30 4.44 -0.17
N LEU A 177 -11.56 3.42 -0.98
CA LEU A 177 -12.58 3.42 -2.03
C LEU A 177 -13.70 2.47 -1.63
N CYS A 178 -14.91 3.02 -1.50
CA CYS A 178 -16.08 2.28 -1.10
C CYS A 178 -17.11 2.37 -2.21
N SER A 179 -17.47 1.25 -2.83
CA SER A 179 -18.64 1.22 -3.71
C SER A 179 -19.85 0.88 -2.84
N LEU A 180 -20.77 1.84 -2.66
CA LEU A 180 -21.88 1.72 -1.71
C LEU A 180 -23.22 2.11 -2.37
N PRO A 181 -24.30 1.33 -2.15
CA PRO A 181 -25.65 1.70 -2.56
C PRO A 181 -26.06 3.09 -2.04
N PRO A 182 -26.92 3.83 -2.75
CA PRO A 182 -27.49 5.07 -2.23
C PRO A 182 -28.10 4.87 -0.84
N GLY A 183 -27.94 5.87 0.03
CA GLY A 183 -28.41 5.81 1.41
C GLY A 183 -27.46 5.12 2.39
N SER A 184 -26.45 4.37 1.92
CA SER A 184 -25.47 3.71 2.79
C SER A 184 -24.63 4.70 3.58
N ASP A 185 -24.22 4.29 4.79
CA ASP A 185 -23.30 5.01 5.64
C ASP A 185 -21.88 4.49 5.37
N ILE A 186 -20.99 5.34 4.87
CA ILE A 186 -19.57 4.97 4.67
C ILE A 186 -18.84 4.71 5.98
N SER A 187 -19.47 5.09 7.10
CA SER A 187 -19.00 4.88 8.45
C SER A 187 -17.72 5.66 8.78
N SER A 188 -17.51 5.91 10.08
CA SER A 188 -16.31 6.58 10.56
C SER A 188 -15.13 5.60 10.61
N SER A 189 -14.15 5.84 9.75
CA SER A 189 -12.86 5.16 9.81
C SER A 189 -11.86 5.98 10.65
N CYS A 190 -11.11 5.29 11.52
CA CYS A 190 -9.98 5.79 12.32
C CYS A 190 -10.31 6.66 13.56
N PHE A 191 -10.50 6.03 14.72
CA PHE A 191 -10.52 6.70 16.03
C PHE A 191 -9.11 6.79 16.65
N SER A 192 -8.26 7.71 16.17
CA SER A 192 -6.95 7.89 16.82
C SER A 192 -7.04 8.78 18.05
N LYS A 193 -6.77 8.26 19.27
CA LYS A 193 -6.70 8.95 20.59
C LYS A 193 -7.19 10.43 20.59
N GLY A 194 -8.46 10.63 20.24
CA GLY A 194 -9.15 11.93 20.23
C GLY A 194 -8.94 12.90 19.04
N ARG A 195 -8.27 12.58 17.92
CA ARG A 195 -7.98 13.56 16.84
C ARG A 195 -7.98 13.10 15.37
N ALA A 196 -8.62 11.99 15.02
CA ALA A 196 -8.98 11.77 13.61
C ALA A 196 -10.46 11.38 13.53
N TYR A 197 -11.20 12.09 12.68
CA TYR A 197 -12.53 11.72 12.24
C TYR A 197 -12.51 11.86 10.73
N THR A 198 -12.80 10.79 10.00
CA THR A 198 -13.26 10.98 8.62
C THR A 198 -14.74 10.74 8.56
N HIS A 199 -15.45 11.84 8.33
CA HIS A 199 -16.88 11.88 8.05
C HIS A 199 -17.15 12.42 6.62
N SER A 200 -16.13 12.87 5.88
CA SER A 200 -16.29 13.32 4.50
C SER A 200 -15.80 12.24 3.55
N ALA A 201 -16.74 11.55 2.93
CA ALA A 201 -16.48 10.79 1.72
C ALA A 201 -17.12 11.50 0.55
N GLU A 202 -16.35 11.64 -0.53
CA GLU A 202 -16.82 12.30 -1.73
C GLU A 202 -17.31 11.26 -2.72
N LYS A 203 -18.52 11.47 -3.25
CA LYS A 203 -19.02 10.67 -4.37
C LYS A 203 -18.21 11.03 -5.62
N LEU A 204 -17.64 10.02 -6.27
CA LEU A 204 -16.95 10.19 -7.53
C LEU A 204 -17.95 10.21 -8.68
N GLU A 205 -18.36 11.41 -9.09
CA GLU A 205 -19.30 11.58 -10.21
C GLU A 205 -18.78 10.94 -11.50
N GLY A 206 -19.68 10.21 -12.16
CA GLY A 206 -19.40 9.46 -13.39
C GLY A 206 -18.67 8.13 -13.18
N ILE A 207 -18.44 7.69 -11.93
CA ILE A 207 -17.87 6.37 -11.64
C ILE A 207 -18.92 5.47 -11.01
N ARG A 208 -19.18 4.32 -11.65
CA ARG A 208 -20.09 3.28 -11.18
C ARG A 208 -19.45 1.92 -11.30
N THR A 209 -19.76 1.05 -10.36
CA THR A 209 -19.40 -0.38 -10.39
C THR A 209 -20.65 -1.21 -10.70
N GLU A 210 -20.48 -2.53 -10.76
CA GLU A 210 -21.61 -3.47 -10.77
C GLU A 210 -22.49 -3.39 -9.51
N TYR A 211 -21.95 -2.86 -8.40
CA TYR A 211 -22.65 -2.75 -7.12
C TYR A 211 -23.34 -1.39 -6.96
N SER A 212 -22.63 -0.28 -7.19
CA SER A 212 -23.19 1.06 -7.09
C SER A 212 -22.22 2.20 -7.46
N ASN A 213 -22.61 3.44 -7.11
CA ASN A 213 -21.74 4.61 -7.07
C ASN A 213 -20.50 4.35 -6.20
N VAL A 214 -19.40 5.02 -6.56
CA VAL A 214 -18.15 4.97 -5.80
C VAL A 214 -18.00 6.22 -4.94
N TYR A 215 -17.62 6.01 -3.69
CA TYR A 215 -17.24 7.03 -2.74
C TYR A 215 -15.76 6.87 -2.39
N VAL A 216 -15.09 7.99 -2.16
CA VAL A 216 -13.67 8.01 -1.78
C VAL A 216 -13.47 8.78 -0.49
N ALA A 217 -12.55 8.29 0.34
CA ALA A 217 -12.01 9.01 1.48
C ALA A 217 -10.49 8.84 1.52
N ALA A 218 -9.78 9.91 1.90
CA ALA A 218 -8.34 9.88 2.15
C ALA A 218 -8.08 10.08 3.65
N LEU A 219 -7.33 9.16 4.24
CA LEU A 219 -7.06 9.09 5.67
C LEU A 219 -5.56 9.20 5.92
N VAL A 220 -5.13 10.21 6.69
CA VAL A 220 -3.76 10.28 7.21
C VAL A 220 -3.80 9.96 8.71
N PHE A 221 -3.04 8.96 9.15
CA PHE A 221 -2.99 8.58 10.57
C PHE A 221 -1.63 7.97 10.95
N LYS A 222 -1.28 7.98 12.23
CA LYS A 222 -0.03 7.34 12.68
C LYS A 222 -0.30 5.87 12.99
N GLY A 223 0.39 4.96 12.30
CA GLY A 223 0.14 3.52 12.42
C GLY A 223 0.22 2.97 13.84
N ARG A 224 1.19 3.46 14.62
CA ARG A 224 1.38 3.12 16.03
C ARG A 224 0.39 3.76 17.01
N HIS A 225 -0.48 4.64 16.54
CA HIS A 225 -1.54 5.18 17.38
C HIS A 225 -2.71 4.22 17.40
N LEU A 226 -3.36 4.11 18.56
CA LEU A 226 -4.58 3.32 18.70
C LEU A 226 -5.57 3.81 17.65
N ARG A 227 -6.15 2.92 16.87
CA ARG A 227 -7.13 3.26 15.85
C ARG A 227 -8.05 2.07 15.64
N GLY A 228 -9.29 2.37 15.31
CA GLY A 228 -10.29 1.41 14.87
C GLY A 228 -11.18 2.09 13.84
N GLY A 229 -12.00 1.31 13.16
CA GLY A 229 -12.99 1.81 12.23
C GLY A 229 -14.31 1.11 12.44
N LEU A 230 -15.39 1.88 12.34
CA LEU A 230 -16.68 1.26 12.12
C LEU A 230 -16.75 0.84 10.65
N VAL A 231 -17.26 -0.35 10.39
CA VAL A 231 -17.45 -0.86 9.02
C VAL A 231 -18.56 -0.07 8.31
N PRO A 232 -18.42 0.26 7.01
CA PRO A 232 -19.51 0.82 6.21
C PRO A 232 -20.80 0.01 6.35
N ARG A 233 -21.94 0.69 6.50
CA ARG A 233 -23.25 0.07 6.68
C ARG A 233 -24.12 0.35 5.48
N THR A 234 -24.69 -0.72 4.93
CA THR A 234 -25.69 -0.63 3.88
C THR A 234 -27.08 -0.78 4.50
N PHE A 235 -28.02 0.12 4.17
CA PHE A 235 -29.41 -0.06 4.56
C PHE A 235 -30.07 -1.09 3.62
N TRP A 236 -30.20 -2.31 4.11
CA TRP A 236 -30.53 -3.52 3.35
C TRP A 236 -31.82 -3.47 2.53
N GLN A 237 -32.76 -2.59 2.88
CA GLN A 237 -34.05 -2.46 2.21
C GLN A 237 -33.92 -1.88 0.78
N GLN A 238 -32.79 -1.26 0.44
CA GLN A 238 -32.57 -0.58 -0.84
C GLN A 238 -31.39 -1.17 -1.64
N ALA A 239 -30.68 -2.16 -1.11
CA ALA A 239 -29.52 -2.73 -1.75
C ALA A 239 -29.91 -3.90 -2.66
N THR A 240 -29.91 -3.66 -3.97
CA THR A 240 -29.96 -4.74 -4.96
C THR A 240 -28.61 -5.45 -4.96
N SER A 241 -28.59 -6.74 -4.64
CA SER A 241 -27.42 -7.57 -4.89
C SER A 241 -27.13 -7.65 -6.39
N ALA A 242 -25.87 -7.81 -6.78
CA ALA A 242 -25.57 -8.21 -8.15
C ALA A 242 -26.30 -9.54 -8.46
N GLU A 243 -26.88 -9.68 -9.66
CA GLU A 243 -27.71 -10.84 -10.03
C GLU A 243 -27.06 -12.16 -9.64
N GLY A 244 -27.75 -12.96 -8.82
CA GLY A 244 -27.28 -14.28 -8.38
C GLY A 244 -26.25 -14.28 -7.24
N THR A 245 -25.85 -13.13 -6.70
CA THR A 245 -24.88 -13.05 -5.58
C THR A 245 -25.53 -12.55 -4.29
N LYS A 246 -24.90 -12.82 -3.14
CA LYS A 246 -25.26 -12.16 -1.86
C LYS A 246 -24.46 -10.88 -1.64
N GLU A 247 -23.62 -10.48 -2.59
CA GLU A 247 -22.72 -9.33 -2.46
C GLU A 247 -23.47 -8.08 -2.93
N VAL A 248 -23.47 -7.06 -2.06
CA VAL A 248 -24.21 -5.81 -2.31
C VAL A 248 -23.28 -4.61 -2.45
N SER A 249 -22.00 -4.78 -2.09
CA SER A 249 -21.00 -3.71 -2.11
C SER A 249 -19.61 -4.31 -1.95
N VAL A 250 -18.62 -3.57 -2.46
CA VAL A 250 -17.19 -3.83 -2.27
C VAL A 250 -16.52 -2.62 -1.63
N HIS A 251 -15.62 -2.90 -0.70
CA HIS A 251 -14.74 -1.94 -0.04
C HIS A 251 -13.30 -2.30 -0.37
N VAL A 252 -12.59 -1.38 -1.04
CA VAL A 252 -11.18 -1.50 -1.39
C VAL A 252 -10.39 -0.40 -0.69
N GLY A 253 -9.51 -0.80 0.24
CA GLY A 253 -8.63 0.10 0.96
C GLY A 253 -7.19 0.01 0.48
N PHE A 254 -6.60 1.11 0.06
CA PHE A 254 -5.19 1.23 -0.28
C PHE A 254 -4.42 1.79 0.92
N VAL A 255 -3.78 0.92 1.67
CA VAL A 255 -2.93 1.28 2.80
C VAL A 255 -1.51 1.53 2.29
N VAL A 256 -1.06 2.76 2.44
CA VAL A 256 0.26 3.24 2.06
C VAL A 256 1.08 3.47 3.32
N TYR A 257 2.25 2.85 3.40
CA TYR A 257 3.04 2.94 4.62
C TYR A 257 4.55 2.94 4.36
N PRO A 258 5.33 3.60 5.24
CA PRO A 258 6.78 3.46 5.29
C PRO A 258 7.14 2.10 5.92
N ASN A 259 7.75 1.23 5.13
CA ASN A 259 8.31 -0.04 5.60
C ASN A 259 9.57 0.23 6.44
N GLY A 260 9.54 -0.10 7.74
CA GLY A 260 10.64 0.14 8.67
C GLY A 260 12.01 -0.25 8.11
N PRO A 261 12.24 -1.51 7.71
CA PRO A 261 13.50 -1.94 7.09
C PRO A 261 13.96 -1.11 5.89
N ALA A 262 13.04 -0.63 5.06
CA ALA A 262 13.35 0.20 3.89
C ALA A 262 13.65 1.66 4.27
N VAL A 263 12.95 2.20 5.27
CA VAL A 263 13.11 3.61 5.69
C VAL A 263 14.30 3.79 6.62
N ASP A 264 14.47 2.87 7.57
CA ASP A 264 15.53 2.90 8.58
C ASP A 264 16.84 2.29 8.05
N HIS A 265 16.85 1.74 6.83
CA HIS A 265 18.00 1.04 6.24
C HIS A 265 18.55 -0.09 7.14
N THR A 266 17.68 -0.70 7.94
CA THR A 266 18.06 -1.81 8.83
C THR A 266 18.02 -3.16 8.13
N GLY A 267 17.31 -3.26 7.01
CA GLY A 267 17.19 -4.46 6.20
C GLY A 267 18.18 -4.52 5.04
N THR A 268 18.34 -5.70 4.44
CA THR A 268 19.04 -5.81 3.15
C THR A 268 18.10 -5.39 2.02
N MET A 269 18.61 -4.71 1.00
CA MET A 269 17.85 -4.44 -0.22
C MET A 269 18.22 -5.43 -1.32
N SER A 270 17.25 -6.10 -1.91
CA SER A 270 17.47 -7.03 -3.03
C SER A 270 17.70 -6.23 -4.32
N VAL A 271 18.87 -5.61 -4.48
CA VAL A 271 19.12 -4.66 -5.59
C VAL A 271 19.32 -5.39 -6.93
N ARG A 272 20.23 -6.39 -6.98
CA ARG A 272 20.60 -7.15 -8.19
C ARG A 272 20.31 -8.65 -8.03
N PRO A 273 20.19 -9.42 -9.14
CA PRO A 273 20.28 -10.88 -9.07
C PRO A 273 21.62 -11.27 -8.40
N ARG A 274 21.62 -12.30 -7.55
CA ARG A 274 22.85 -12.74 -6.90
C ARG A 274 23.82 -13.33 -7.91
N ASN A 275 25.08 -12.88 -7.84
CA ASN A 275 26.24 -13.51 -8.46
C ASN A 275 26.82 -14.58 -7.51
N GLY A 276 26.13 -15.71 -7.35
CA GLY A 276 26.69 -17.03 -7.00
C GLY A 276 27.56 -17.27 -5.73
N PHE A 277 27.89 -16.28 -4.89
CA PHE A 277 28.91 -16.46 -3.83
C PHE A 277 28.38 -16.32 -2.38
N THR A 278 27.22 -16.89 -2.05
CA THR A 278 26.74 -16.91 -0.65
C THR A 278 26.24 -18.29 -0.26
N MET A 279 26.82 -18.85 0.80
CA MET A 279 26.66 -20.23 1.32
C MET A 279 25.28 -20.59 1.93
N SER A 280 24.18 -19.99 1.48
CA SER A 280 22.85 -20.31 2.02
C SER A 280 21.97 -21.01 0.97
N ALA A 281 22.26 -22.28 0.68
CA ALA A 281 21.46 -23.09 -0.26
C ALA A 281 19.96 -23.13 0.11
N HIS A 282 19.62 -23.08 1.41
CA HIS A 282 18.23 -23.04 1.88
C HIS A 282 17.48 -21.71 1.63
N LEU A 283 18.20 -20.64 1.28
CA LEU A 283 17.57 -19.38 0.87
C LEU A 283 17.41 -19.28 -0.66
N GLU A 284 17.91 -20.24 -1.44
CA GLU A 284 17.86 -20.19 -2.90
C GLU A 284 16.46 -20.46 -3.42
N GLU A 285 15.79 -21.51 -2.97
CA GLU A 285 14.47 -21.94 -3.47
C GLU A 285 13.39 -20.85 -3.34
N HIS A 286 13.31 -20.17 -2.19
CA HIS A 286 12.37 -19.05 -1.99
C HIS A 286 12.73 -17.78 -2.78
N ARG A 287 13.99 -17.62 -3.20
CA ARG A 287 14.48 -16.40 -3.86
C ARG A 287 14.55 -16.50 -5.39
N VAL A 288 14.46 -17.70 -5.97
CA VAL A 288 14.35 -17.88 -7.44
C VAL A 288 13.08 -17.22 -7.99
N HIS A 289 12.01 -17.14 -7.20
CA HIS A 289 10.73 -16.54 -7.59
C HIS A 289 10.58 -15.06 -7.20
N GLN A 290 11.52 -14.49 -6.45
CA GLN A 290 11.45 -13.10 -5.99
C GLN A 290 12.20 -12.19 -6.95
N ARG A 291 11.49 -11.22 -7.55
CA ARG A 291 12.13 -10.17 -8.35
C ARG A 291 13.08 -9.35 -7.46
N ASN A 292 14.17 -8.86 -8.03
CA ASN A 292 14.99 -7.81 -7.41
C ASN A 292 14.55 -6.42 -7.89
N ILE A 293 15.10 -5.36 -7.28
CA ILE A 293 14.79 -3.96 -7.58
C ILE A 293 15.01 -3.65 -9.07
N PHE A 294 16.08 -4.16 -9.68
CA PHE A 294 16.31 -3.97 -11.13
C PHE A 294 15.30 -4.71 -12.00
N GLN A 295 14.88 -5.92 -11.62
CA GLN A 295 13.85 -6.68 -12.34
C GLN A 295 12.45 -6.08 -12.19
N ALA A 296 12.12 -5.51 -11.03
CA ALA A 296 10.88 -4.77 -10.85
C ALA A 296 10.88 -3.49 -11.68
N GLY A 297 12.00 -2.76 -11.68
CA GLY A 297 12.20 -1.58 -12.52
C GLY A 297 11.02 -0.62 -12.45
N LEU A 298 10.57 -0.15 -13.62
CA LEU A 298 9.51 0.86 -13.72
C LEU A 298 8.13 0.35 -13.28
N SER A 299 7.88 -0.96 -13.19
CA SER A 299 6.55 -1.42 -12.74
C SER A 299 6.30 -1.16 -11.25
N ILE A 300 7.35 -0.82 -10.47
CA ILE A 300 7.17 -0.35 -9.08
C ILE A 300 7.65 1.09 -8.90
N PHE A 301 8.80 1.47 -9.45
CA PHE A 301 9.25 2.87 -9.38
C PHE A 301 8.31 3.85 -10.08
N GLY A 302 7.54 3.36 -11.05
CA GLY A 302 6.67 4.11 -11.97
C GLY A 302 7.48 4.92 -12.98
N THR A 303 8.29 5.88 -12.54
CA THR A 303 9.04 6.76 -13.44
C THR A 303 10.55 6.58 -13.39
N ARG A 304 11.22 6.84 -14.52
CA ARG A 304 12.69 6.95 -14.57
C ARG A 304 13.20 8.10 -13.70
N ARG A 305 12.41 9.16 -13.55
CA ARG A 305 12.72 10.32 -12.70
C ARG A 305 12.73 9.95 -11.22
N ASN A 306 11.96 8.95 -10.81
CA ASN A 306 12.04 8.39 -9.47
C ASN A 306 13.24 7.43 -9.34
N MET A 307 13.35 6.48 -10.28
CA MET A 307 14.34 5.39 -10.21
C MET A 307 15.80 5.86 -10.31
N ILE A 308 16.13 6.72 -11.28
CA ILE A 308 17.53 7.08 -11.58
C ILE A 308 18.18 7.86 -10.42
N PRO A 309 17.56 8.92 -9.87
CA PRO A 309 18.15 9.66 -8.74
C PRO A 309 18.27 8.79 -7.49
N TRP A 310 17.29 7.91 -7.24
CA TRP A 310 17.37 6.97 -6.12
C TRP A 310 18.59 6.04 -6.26
N LEU A 311 18.79 5.42 -7.44
CA LEU A 311 19.94 4.55 -7.70
C LEU A 311 21.28 5.28 -7.58
N ALA A 312 21.36 6.53 -8.06
CA ALA A 312 22.58 7.33 -7.99
C ALA A 312 22.95 7.67 -6.53
N ARG A 313 21.96 8.07 -5.73
CA ARG A 313 22.15 8.32 -4.29
C ARG A 313 22.51 7.04 -3.54
N GLU A 314 21.87 5.92 -3.86
CA GLU A 314 22.15 4.63 -3.21
C GLU A 314 23.58 4.17 -3.49
N HIS A 315 24.05 4.34 -4.73
CA HIS A 315 25.44 4.07 -5.09
C HIS A 315 26.43 4.94 -4.29
N THR A 316 26.09 6.20 -4.04
CA THR A 316 26.91 7.13 -3.26
C THR A 316 26.96 6.71 -1.78
N VAL A 317 25.81 6.40 -1.18
CA VAL A 317 25.71 5.92 0.21
C VAL A 317 26.48 4.61 0.39
N SER A 318 26.31 3.67 -0.53
CA SER A 318 27.04 2.39 -0.51
C SER A 318 28.55 2.60 -0.61
N SER A 319 29.00 3.48 -1.51
CA SER A 319 30.42 3.81 -1.68
C SER A 319 31.01 4.46 -0.42
N TYR A 320 30.28 5.38 0.21
CA TYR A 320 30.69 6.02 1.46
C TYR A 320 30.81 5.00 2.60
N ASN A 321 29.81 4.14 2.78
CA ASN A 321 29.82 3.10 3.81
C ASN A 321 30.99 2.12 3.62
N MET A 322 31.29 1.72 2.37
CA MET A 322 32.46 0.90 2.07
C MET A 322 33.78 1.61 2.39
N TYR A 323 33.85 2.92 2.17
CA TYR A 323 35.04 3.70 2.48
C TYR A 323 35.26 3.84 3.99
N GLU A 324 34.22 4.21 4.76
CA GLU A 324 34.33 4.36 6.22
C GLU A 324 34.60 3.03 6.93
N THR A 325 34.00 1.92 6.48
CA THR A 325 34.26 0.59 7.05
C THR A 325 35.66 0.06 6.74
N ARG A 326 36.31 0.53 5.67
CA ARG A 326 37.70 0.19 5.33
C ARG A 326 38.72 1.03 6.06
N ARG A 327 38.33 2.16 6.66
CA ARG A 327 39.25 2.91 7.51
C ARG A 327 39.57 2.04 8.72
N PRO A 328 40.84 1.71 8.97
CA PRO A 328 41.19 1.03 10.20
C PRO A 328 40.69 1.92 11.34
N HIS A 329 39.82 1.38 12.19
CA HIS A 329 39.49 2.04 13.43
C HIS A 329 40.83 2.32 14.11
N LYS A 330 41.21 3.61 14.19
CA LYS A 330 42.23 4.04 15.14
C LYS A 330 41.63 3.75 16.50
N SER A 331 41.85 2.55 17.00
CA SER A 331 41.64 2.21 18.38
C SER A 331 42.51 3.18 19.16
N TYR A 332 41.88 4.21 19.72
CA TYR A 332 42.51 5.05 20.72
C TYR A 332 42.79 4.11 21.89
N ILE A 333 44.01 3.58 21.93
CA ILE A 333 44.53 2.91 23.12
C ILE A 333 44.64 4.02 24.15
N VAL A 334 43.61 4.15 24.98
CA VAL A 334 43.68 4.93 26.21
C VAL A 334 44.67 4.17 27.09
N ARG A 335 45.94 4.61 27.06
CA ARG A 335 46.91 4.18 28.06
C ARG A 335 46.48 4.83 29.37
N SER A 336 45.93 4.02 30.29
CA SER A 336 45.79 4.44 31.68
C SER A 336 47.19 4.78 32.23
N PRO A 337 47.30 5.85 33.05
CA PRO A 337 48.56 6.33 33.59
C PRO A 337 49.28 5.31 34.46
#